data_AF-A0A4R8H083-F1
#
_entry.id   AF-A0A4R8H083-F1
#
_cell.length_a   1.000
_cell.length_b   1.000
_cell.length_c   1.000
_cell.angle_alpha   90.00
_cell.angle_beta   90.00
_cell.angle_gamma   90.00
#
_symmetry.space_group_name_H-M   'P 1'
#
loop_
_entity.id
_entity.type
_entity.pdbx_description
1 polymer ?
#
loop_
_entity_poly.entity_id
_entity_poly.type
_entity_poly.pdbx_seq_one_letter_code
_entity_poly.pdbx_strand_id
1 'polypeptide(L)' 'MLDVGADTPAYTIGVVADMTDLTARQIRYYEKAELINPVRTKGNQRLYSKNDVERLVEIKELLNKGLNAIGIKKVLEDQ' A
#
# COMPACT_ATOMS: atom_id res chain seq x y z
N MET A 1 -13.33 22.69 -2.60
CA MET A 1 -12.81 21.42 -2.03
C MET A 1 -11.37 21.32 -2.50
N LEU A 2 -10.39 21.29 -1.59
CA LEU A 2 -9.00 21.11 -2.02
C LEU A 2 -8.90 19.72 -2.65
N ASP A 3 -8.54 19.68 -3.93
CA ASP A 3 -8.22 18.44 -4.61
C ASP A 3 -6.87 17.96 -4.06
N VAL A 4 -6.96 17.18 -3.00
CA VAL A 4 -5.83 16.50 -2.38
C VAL A 4 -5.41 15.45 -3.41
N GLY A 5 -4.50 15.83 -4.32
CA GLY A 5 -4.07 14.98 -5.43
C GLY A 5 -3.70 13.58 -4.95
N ALA A 6 -3.88 12.57 -5.80
CA ALA A 6 -3.86 11.15 -5.39
C ALA A 6 -2.58 10.70 -4.67
N ASP A 7 -1.45 11.37 -4.89
CA ASP A 7 -0.17 11.14 -4.21
C ASP A 7 -0.02 11.84 -2.84
N THR A 8 -0.98 12.69 -2.45
CA THR A 8 -0.90 13.40 -1.18
C THR A 8 -1.06 12.40 -0.03
N PRO A 9 -0.06 12.27 0.86
CA PRO A 9 -0.11 11.29 1.92
C PRO A 9 -1.08 11.74 3.03
N ALA A 10 -2.13 10.95 3.26
CA ALA A 10 -3.24 11.32 4.15
C ALA A 10 -3.65 10.22 5.14
N TYR A 11 -3.40 8.95 4.81
CA TYR A 11 -3.90 7.82 5.59
C TYR A 11 -2.81 7.25 6.52
N THR A 12 -3.18 6.88 7.75
CA THR A 12 -2.29 6.15 8.65
C THR A 12 -2.35 4.65 8.38
N ILE A 13 -1.34 3.89 8.80
CA ILE A 13 -1.30 2.44 8.56
C ILE A 13 -2.50 1.67 9.10
N GLY A 14 -3.12 2.13 10.20
CA GLY A 14 -4.33 1.51 10.74
C GLY A 14 -5.52 1.68 9.80
N VAL A 15 -5.75 2.92 9.35
CA VAL A 15 -6.80 3.23 8.37
C VAL A 15 -6.60 2.43 7.08
N VAL A 16 -5.36 2.35 6.58
CA VAL A 16 -5.06 1.55 5.38
C VAL A 16 -5.29 0.05 5.59
N ALA A 17 -4.96 -0.48 6.77
CA ALA A 17 -5.24 -1.87 7.09
C ALA A 17 -6.74 -2.18 7.04
N ASP A 18 -7.57 -1.30 7.61
CA ASP A 18 -9.02 -1.43 7.59
C ASP A 18 -9.58 -1.30 6.16
N MET A 19 -9.05 -0.39 5.34
CA MET A 19 -9.49 -0.17 3.96
C MET A 19 -9.13 -1.32 3.00
N THR A 20 -8.04 -2.03 3.28
CA THR A 20 -7.46 -3.02 2.33
C THR A 20 -7.62 -4.47 2.79
N ASP A 21 -8.12 -4.69 4.02
CA ASP A 21 -8.14 -6.01 4.67
C ASP A 21 -6.76 -6.69 4.68
N LEU A 22 -5.70 -5.88 4.74
CA LEU A 22 -4.33 -6.31 4.95
C LEU A 22 -3.91 -5.98 6.36
N THR A 23 -3.15 -6.89 6.98
CA THR A 23 -2.53 -6.57 8.27
C THR A 23 -1.49 -5.47 8.10
N ALA A 24 -1.29 -4.65 9.13
CA ALA A 24 -0.20 -3.66 9.16
C ALA A 24 1.19 -4.32 8.94
N ARG A 25 1.35 -5.61 9.29
CA ARG A 25 2.56 -6.39 9.00
C ARG A 25 2.74 -6.62 7.49
N GLN A 26 1.69 -7.01 6.78
CA GLN A 26 1.72 -7.18 5.32
C GLN A 26 2.00 -5.86 4.62
N ILE A 27 1.36 -4.77 5.03
CA ILE A 27 1.59 -3.44 4.43
C ILE A 27 3.08 -3.03 4.54
N ARG A 28 3.69 -3.18 5.72
CA ARG A 28 5.13 -2.92 5.91
C ARG A 28 6.02 -3.87 5.12
N TYR A 29 5.58 -5.10 4.91
CA TYR A 29 6.29 -6.05 4.06
C TYR A 29 6.29 -5.60 2.60
N TYR A 30 5.15 -5.12 2.08
CA TYR A 30 5.05 -4.62 0.71
C TYR A 30 5.78 -3.28 0.48
N GLU A 31 5.83 -2.40 1.48
CA GLU A 31 6.76 -1.26 1.48
C GLU A 31 8.22 -1.74 1.40
N LYS A 32 8.63 -2.70 2.23
CA LYS A 32 10.01 -3.24 2.20
C LYS A 32 10.33 -3.94 0.86
N ALA A 33 9.32 -4.47 0.18
CA ALA A 33 9.44 -5.06 -1.14
C ALA A 33 9.44 -4.02 -2.28
N GLU A 34 9.36 -2.73 -1.95
CA GLU A 34 9.32 -1.57 -2.86
C GLU A 34 8.09 -1.55 -3.77
N LEU A 35 6.99 -2.20 -3.36
CA LEU A 35 5.74 -2.22 -4.11
C LEU A 35 4.85 -1.01 -3.84
N ILE A 36 5.12 -0.28 -2.77
CA ILE A 36 4.49 1.00 -2.38
C ILE A 36 5.55 1.90 -1.73
N ASN A 37 5.33 3.22 -1.75
CA ASN A 37 6.32 4.20 -1.29
C ASN A 37 5.67 5.29 -0.41
N PRO A 38 5.13 4.93 0.78
CA PRO A 38 4.50 5.88 1.67
C PRO A 38 5.50 6.93 2.19
N VAL A 39 5.03 8.16 2.35
CA VAL A 39 5.83 9.25 2.90
C VAL A 39 5.96 9.09 4.41
N ARG A 40 7.09 9.55 4.97
CA ARG A 40 7.29 9.65 6.42
C ARG A 40 7.10 11.08 6.90
N THR A 41 6.35 11.24 7.98
CA THR A 41 6.25 12.54 8.68
C THR A 41 7.55 12.88 9.41
N LYS A 42 7.68 14.12 9.89
CA LYS A 42 8.79 14.53 10.78
C LYS A 42 8.91 13.65 12.04
N GLY A 43 7.79 13.11 12.53
CA GLY A 43 7.75 12.15 13.65
C GLY A 43 8.02 10.70 13.25
N ASN A 44 8.49 10.44 12.02
CA ASN A 44 8.76 9.12 11.45
C ASN A 44 7.54 8.19 11.34
N GLN A 45 6.33 8.74 11.35
CA GLN A 45 5.11 7.99 11.06
C GLN A 45 4.93 7.85 9.55
N ARG A 46 4.49 6.67 9.08
CA ARG A 46 4.10 6.47 7.67
C ARG A 46 2.74 7.08 7.41
N LEU A 47 2.65 7.85 6.33
CA LEU A 47 1.41 8.31 5.74
C LEU A 47 1.33 7.79 4.30
N TYR A 48 0.19 7.21 3.99
CA TYR A 48 -0.09 6.59 2.71
C TYR A 48 -0.97 7.52 1.89
N SER A 49 -0.67 7.59 0.60
CA SER A 49 -1.47 8.30 -0.39
C SER A 49 -2.66 7.45 -0.84
N LYS A 50 -3.52 8.01 -1.69
CA LYS A 50 -4.60 7.23 -2.33
C LYS A 50 -4.01 6.18 -3.29
N ASN A 51 -2.94 6.53 -4.01
CA ASN A 51 -2.24 5.62 -4.92
C ASN A 51 -1.62 4.42 -4.18
N ASP A 52 -1.03 4.63 -2.99
CA ASP A 52 -0.54 3.52 -2.16
C ASP A 52 -1.67 2.57 -1.74
N VAL A 53 -2.85 3.13 -1.42
CA VAL A 53 -4.01 2.33 -1.03
C VAL A 53 -4.54 1.52 -2.21
N GLU A 54 -4.70 2.13 -3.38
CA GLU A 54 -5.14 1.45 -4.60
C GLU A 54 -4.18 0.30 -4.98
N ARG A 55 -2.88 0.53 -4.85
CA ARG A 55 -1.86 -0.50 -5.05
C ARG A 55 -1.98 -1.65 -4.04
N LEU A 56 -2.28 -1.34 -2.78
CA LEU A 56 -2.50 -2.37 -1.74
C LEU A 56 -3.79 -3.16 -1.96
N VAL A 57 -4.84 -2.55 -2.49
CA VAL A 57 -6.06 -3.26 -2.91
C VAL A 57 -5.74 -4.27 -4.00
N GLU A 58 -4.98 -3.87 -5.03
CA GLU A 58 -4.54 -4.80 -6.08
C GLU A 58 -3.71 -5.97 -5.52
N ILE A 59 -2.78 -5.68 -4.61
CA ILE A 59 -2.00 -6.72 -3.91
C ILE A 59 -2.92 -7.69 -3.17
N LYS A 60 -3.97 -7.20 -2.48
CA LYS A 60 -4.95 -8.05 -1.80
C LYS A 60 -5.72 -8.93 -2.78
N GLU A 61 -6.10 -8.40 -3.93
CA GLU A 61 -6.76 -9.19 -4.97
C GLU A 61 -5.88 -10.31 -5.51
N LEU A 62 -4.58 -10.04 -5.72
CA LEU A 62 -3.62 -11.05 -6.16
C LEU A 62 -3.37 -12.12 -5.09
N LEU A 63 -3.32 -11.73 -3.81
CA LEU A 63 -3.29 -12.68 -2.69
C LEU A 63 -4.53 -13.59 -2.71
N ASN A 64 -5.73 -13.02 -2.91
CA ASN A 64 -6.98 -13.78 -2.96
C ASN A 64 -7.03 -14.74 -4.16
N LYS A 65 -6.30 -14.44 -5.24
CA LYS A 65 -6.09 -15.33 -6.39
C LYS A 65 -5.06 -16.45 -6.11
N GLY A 66 -4.49 -16.50 -4.91
CA GLY A 66 -3.56 -17.54 -4.47
C GLY A 66 -2.09 -17.26 -4.77
N LEU A 67 -1.74 -16.04 -5.22
CA LEU A 67 -0.35 -15.68 -5.45
C LEU A 67 0.36 -15.42 -4.12
N ASN A 68 1.60 -15.88 -4.01
CA ASN A 68 2.48 -15.50 -2.92
C ASN A 68 3.19 -14.16 -3.25
N ALA A 69 3.96 -13.64 -2.29
CA ALA A 69 4.66 -12.35 -2.45
C ALA A 69 5.57 -12.27 -3.68
N ILE A 70 6.25 -13.36 -4.05
CA ILE A 70 7.12 -13.40 -5.24
C ILE A 70 6.28 -13.28 -6.51
N GLY A 71 5.18 -14.05 -6.58
CA GLY A 71 4.25 -14.00 -7.70
C GLY A 71 3.60 -12.62 -7.84
N ILE A 72 3.18 -12.02 -6.72
CA ILE A 72 2.63 -10.66 -6.69
C ILE A 72 3.65 -9.68 -7.24
N LYS A 73 4.87 -9.65 -6.68
CA LYS A 73 5.91 -8.73 -7.13
C LYS A 73 6.15 -8.83 -8.64
N LYS A 74 6.23 -10.04 -9.17
CA LYS A 74 6.41 -10.26 -10.61
C LYS A 74 5.26 -9.68 -11.45
N VAL A 75 4.01 -9.99 -11.10
CA VAL A 75 2.83 -9.44 -11.80
C VAL A 75 2.84 -7.92 -11.80
N LEU A 76 3.28 -7.34 -10.69
CA LEU A 76 3.26 -5.91 -10.44
C LEU A 76 4.44 -5.15 -11.06
N GLU A 77 5.56 -5.82 -11.35
CA GLU A 77 6.72 -5.28 -12.08
C GLU A 77 6.56 -5.39 -13.60
N ASP A 78 5.78 -6.35 -14.07
CA ASP A 78 5.50 -6.56 -15.50
C ASP A 78 4.44 -5.58 -16.07
N GLN A 79 3.99 -4.60 -15.28
CA GLN A 79 2.97 -3.58 -15.62
C GLN A 79 3.56 -2.27 -16.15
#